data_AF-A0A2S5M1A7-F1
#
_entry.id   AF-A0A2S5M1A7-F1
#
_cell.length_a   1.000
_cell.length_b   1.000
_cell.length_c   1.000
_cell.angle_alpha   90.00
_cell.angle_beta   90.00
_cell.angle_gamma   90.00
#
_symmetry.space_group_name_H-M   'P 1'
#
loop_
_entity.id
_entity.type
_entity.pdbx_description
1 polymer ?
#
loop_
_entity_poly.entity_id
_entity_poly.type
_entity_poly.pdbx_seq_one_letter_code
_entity_poly.pdbx_strand_id
1 'polypeptide(L)'
;MAGMEAYAFAEPFAHTVIDQFLPSDVANELLAHFPAEAKPHDKNYEKGYGGQFKRQISPYGCDVWMQSAFAFFNSPAMLAFLEGLTNIKGLIPDPYFAGGGLHEISTGGMLGIHADFQVNEALQLRRRINVLIYLNKDWKPEYGGELELWDKTMQQKVKSVAPLFNRCVIFNTDCDSFHGHPDPLTTPPDVTRKSIALYYYTAQAIENAVGESRHTLYVARPNDTPENIAQAKKLAAKREKRAKKMHAENTTGIINKLKKLFGSW
;
A
#
# COMPACT_ATOMS: atom_id res chain seq x y z
N MET A 1 12.81 -16.98 1.69
CA MET A 1 11.58 -16.16 1.61
C MET A 1 10.54 -16.79 2.51
N ALA A 2 9.92 -16.01 3.39
CA ALA A 2 8.72 -16.47 4.10
C ALA A 2 7.61 -16.69 3.05
N GLY A 3 7.05 -17.90 3.00
CA GLY A 3 5.98 -18.23 2.06
C GLY A 3 4.68 -17.48 2.39
N MET A 4 3.72 -17.50 1.46
CA MET A 4 2.39 -16.89 1.62
C MET A 4 1.69 -17.31 2.92
N GLU A 5 1.82 -18.58 3.33
CA GLU A 5 1.24 -19.08 4.59
C GLU A 5 1.87 -18.41 5.82
N ALA A 6 3.19 -18.30 5.86
CA ALA A 6 3.90 -17.67 6.97
C ALA A 6 3.54 -16.19 7.10
N TYR A 7 3.26 -15.50 5.97
CA TYR A 7 2.74 -14.14 5.99
C TYR A 7 1.30 -14.07 6.53
N ALA A 8 0.42 -14.92 6.00
CA ALA A 8 -1.02 -14.88 6.29
C ALA A 8 -1.35 -15.23 7.76
N PHE A 9 -0.57 -16.12 8.37
CA PHE A 9 -0.76 -16.59 9.74
C PHE A 9 0.21 -15.93 10.74
N ALA A 10 0.91 -14.87 10.34
CA ALA A 10 1.77 -14.14 11.26
C ALA A 10 0.94 -13.37 12.30
N GLU A 11 1.41 -13.36 13.55
CA GLU A 11 0.79 -12.62 14.67
C GLU A 11 1.55 -11.33 14.96
N PRO A 12 0.89 -10.19 15.26
CA PRO A 12 -0.53 -10.05 15.64
C PRO A 12 -1.52 -9.84 14.47
N PHE A 13 -0.99 -9.65 13.27
CA PHE A 13 -1.73 -9.55 12.02
C PHE A 13 -0.78 -9.91 10.87
N ALA A 14 -1.32 -10.22 9.69
CA ALA A 14 -0.54 -10.70 8.56
C ALA A 14 0.62 -9.76 8.22
N HIS A 15 1.84 -10.25 8.38
CA HIS A 15 3.06 -9.49 8.16
C HIS A 15 4.26 -10.40 7.85
N THR A 16 5.33 -9.81 7.31
CA THR A 16 6.63 -10.46 7.16
C THR A 16 7.75 -9.46 7.34
N VAL A 17 8.92 -9.97 7.74
CA VAL A 17 10.18 -9.22 7.82
C VAL A 17 11.16 -9.88 6.88
N ILE A 18 11.71 -9.12 5.94
CA ILE A 18 12.62 -9.60 4.91
C ILE A 18 13.93 -8.83 5.04
N ASP A 19 14.97 -9.54 5.46
CA ASP A 19 16.34 -9.01 5.45
C ASP A 19 16.92 -9.06 4.04
N GLN A 20 17.78 -8.08 3.73
CA GLN A 20 18.40 -7.94 2.42
C GLN A 20 17.36 -7.92 1.28
N PHE A 21 16.28 -7.15 1.48
CA PHE A 21 15.13 -7.15 0.58
C PHE A 21 15.48 -6.72 -0.84
N LEU A 22 16.30 -5.67 -0.98
CA LEU A 22 16.76 -5.16 -2.26
C LEU A 22 18.16 -5.71 -2.59
N PRO A 23 18.55 -5.75 -3.88
CA PRO A 23 19.95 -5.88 -4.24
C PRO A 23 20.80 -4.86 -3.47
N SER A 24 21.95 -5.29 -2.97
CA SER A 24 22.81 -4.47 -2.10
C SER A 24 23.11 -3.10 -2.69
N ASP A 25 23.38 -3.05 -3.99
CA ASP A 25 23.76 -1.81 -4.67
C ASP A 25 22.58 -0.84 -4.73
N VAL A 26 21.37 -1.34 -4.99
CA VAL A 26 20.15 -0.52 -4.96
C VAL A 26 19.88 0.04 -3.56
N ALA A 27 20.06 -0.77 -2.50
CA ALA A 27 19.89 -0.30 -1.13
C ALA A 27 20.93 0.78 -0.75
N ASN A 28 22.17 0.63 -1.22
CA ASN A 28 23.22 1.62 -1.01
C ASN A 28 22.93 2.93 -1.74
N GLU A 29 22.48 2.85 -3.00
CA GLU A 29 22.09 4.03 -3.78
C GLU A 29 20.88 4.75 -3.16
N LEU A 30 19.88 4.02 -2.64
CA LEU A 30 18.76 4.64 -1.90
C LEU A 30 19.23 5.45 -0.70
N LEU A 31 20.24 4.97 0.02
CA LEU A 31 20.81 5.69 1.15
C LEU A 31 21.67 6.88 0.67
N ALA A 32 22.48 6.70 -0.38
CA ALA A 32 23.33 7.75 -0.94
C ALA A 32 22.52 8.93 -1.51
N HIS A 33 21.39 8.62 -2.15
CA HIS A 33 20.43 9.60 -2.69
C HIS A 33 19.39 10.07 -1.65
N PHE A 34 19.47 9.61 -0.39
CA PHE A 34 18.57 10.09 0.66
C PHE A 34 18.85 11.59 0.93
N PRO A 35 17.85 12.48 0.82
CA PRO A 35 18.11 13.91 0.94
C PRO A 35 18.58 14.32 2.34
N ALA A 36 19.81 14.83 2.45
CA ALA A 36 20.32 15.42 3.68
C ALA A 36 19.66 16.81 3.92
N GLU A 37 19.74 17.68 2.93
CA GLU A 37 19.23 19.05 3.01
C GLU A 37 17.70 19.12 3.00
N ALA A 38 17.15 20.08 3.75
CA ALA A 38 15.72 20.41 3.75
C ALA A 38 15.22 20.71 2.33
N LYS A 39 14.06 20.17 1.95
CA LYS A 39 13.38 20.46 0.69
C LYS A 39 12.15 21.36 0.93
N PRO A 40 11.73 22.17 -0.06
CA PRO A 40 10.63 23.12 0.10
C PRO A 40 9.28 22.54 0.54
N HIS A 41 9.05 21.25 0.29
CA HIS A 41 7.78 20.57 0.57
C HIS A 41 7.90 19.47 1.62
N ASP A 42 8.99 19.49 2.39
CA ASP A 42 9.14 18.61 3.53
C ASP A 42 8.08 18.92 4.58
N LYS A 43 7.58 17.86 5.21
CA LYS A 43 6.65 17.97 6.34
C LYS A 43 7.40 17.58 7.60
N ASN A 44 7.62 18.57 8.47
CA ASN A 44 8.18 18.37 9.79
C ASN A 44 7.04 18.25 10.82
N TYR A 45 7.13 17.24 11.67
CA TYR A 45 6.13 16.89 12.65
C TYR A 45 6.69 17.06 14.06
N GLU A 46 6.02 17.92 14.83
CA GLU A 46 6.28 18.23 16.24
C GLU A 46 5.01 17.95 17.05
N LYS A 47 4.57 16.68 17.04
CA LYS A 47 3.26 16.25 17.55
C LYS A 47 3.36 15.33 18.77
N GLY A 48 4.52 15.29 19.44
CA GLY A 48 4.74 14.38 20.58
C GLY A 48 4.47 12.93 20.18
N TYR A 49 3.55 12.28 20.90
CA TYR A 49 3.16 10.89 20.64
C TYR A 49 2.67 10.65 19.19
N GLY A 50 2.08 11.65 18.54
CA GLY A 50 1.61 11.56 17.14
C GLY A 50 2.71 11.70 16.08
N GLY A 51 3.98 11.82 16.48
CA GLY A 51 5.13 12.04 15.60
C GLY A 51 5.95 13.24 16.07
N GLN A 52 7.07 12.98 16.74
CA GLN A 52 7.99 14.01 17.25
C GLN A 52 9.33 13.95 16.50
N PHE A 53 9.91 15.11 16.17
CA PHE A 53 11.15 15.23 15.40
C PHE A 53 11.18 14.35 14.15
N LYS A 54 10.02 14.24 13.49
CA LYS A 54 9.83 13.42 12.29
C LYS A 54 9.74 14.32 11.08
N ARG A 55 10.54 14.02 10.06
CA ARG A 55 10.53 14.64 8.75
C ARG A 55 10.01 13.66 7.71
N GLN A 56 9.09 14.11 6.86
CA GLN A 56 8.61 13.37 5.69
C GLN A 56 8.99 14.14 4.43
N ILE A 57 9.56 13.43 3.46
CA ILE A 57 10.06 14.00 2.21
C ILE A 57 9.33 13.31 1.05
N SER A 58 8.78 14.13 0.15
CA SER A 58 8.18 13.63 -1.09
C SER A 58 9.27 13.18 -2.07
N PRO A 59 9.15 11.98 -2.67
CA PRO A 59 10.13 11.54 -3.67
C PRO A 59 10.18 12.44 -4.90
N TYR A 60 9.09 13.17 -5.22
CA TYR A 60 9.09 14.16 -6.31
C TYR A 60 9.96 15.40 -6.02
N GLY A 61 10.32 15.65 -4.76
CA GLY A 61 11.29 16.68 -4.38
C GLY A 61 12.75 16.20 -4.40
N CYS A 62 12.98 14.94 -4.74
CA CYS A 62 14.31 14.31 -4.79
C CYS A 62 14.86 14.33 -6.23
N ASP A 63 16.09 13.85 -6.41
CA ASP A 63 16.68 13.71 -7.73
C ASP A 63 16.00 12.62 -8.58
N VAL A 64 16.40 12.56 -9.86
CA VAL A 64 15.84 11.64 -10.86
C VAL A 64 16.05 10.18 -10.48
N TRP A 65 17.15 9.87 -9.79
CA TRP A 65 17.46 8.50 -9.38
C TRP A 65 16.44 8.04 -8.33
N MET A 66 16.24 8.84 -7.28
CA MET A 66 15.26 8.57 -6.24
C MET A 66 13.83 8.51 -6.80
N GLN A 67 13.47 9.43 -7.70
CA GLN A 67 12.17 9.39 -8.39
C GLN A 67 11.97 8.07 -9.17
N SER A 68 13.01 7.60 -9.86
CA SER A 68 12.96 6.34 -10.62
C SER A 68 12.80 5.12 -9.72
N ALA A 69 13.46 5.11 -8.55
CA ALA A 69 13.28 4.07 -7.55
C ALA A 69 11.84 4.02 -7.01
N PHE A 70 11.24 5.17 -6.72
CA PHE A 70 9.84 5.26 -6.29
C PHE A 70 8.85 4.88 -7.41
N ALA A 71 9.16 5.19 -8.67
CA ALA A 71 8.40 4.70 -9.80
C ALA A 71 8.44 3.17 -9.91
N PHE A 72 9.60 2.55 -9.64
CA PHE A 72 9.71 1.09 -9.56
C PHE A 72 8.87 0.48 -8.43
N PHE A 73 8.84 1.10 -7.25
CA PHE A 73 7.98 0.63 -6.15
C PHE A 73 6.48 0.72 -6.47
N ASN A 74 6.08 1.55 -7.42
CA ASN A 74 4.71 1.62 -7.93
C ASN A 74 4.50 0.81 -9.22
N SER A 75 5.49 0.02 -9.65
CA SER A 75 5.43 -0.71 -10.93
C SER A 75 4.60 -2.00 -10.87
N PRO A 76 4.14 -2.52 -12.03
CA PRO A 76 3.45 -3.81 -12.10
C PRO A 76 4.24 -4.97 -11.50
N ALA A 77 5.58 -4.95 -11.56
CA ALA A 77 6.41 -5.99 -10.96
C ALA A 77 6.30 -5.99 -9.43
N MET A 78 6.34 -4.81 -8.81
CA MET A 78 6.15 -4.68 -7.36
C MET A 78 4.72 -5.08 -6.96
N LEU A 79 3.71 -4.67 -7.72
CA LEU A 79 2.32 -5.07 -7.48
C LEU A 79 2.19 -6.60 -7.56
N ALA A 80 2.69 -7.24 -8.61
CA ALA A 80 2.63 -8.69 -8.76
C ALA A 80 3.33 -9.43 -7.60
N PHE A 81 4.47 -8.93 -7.13
CA PHE A 81 5.15 -9.46 -5.95
C PHE A 81 4.24 -9.37 -4.70
N LEU A 82 3.66 -8.21 -4.42
CA LEU A 82 2.78 -8.01 -3.26
C LEU A 82 1.49 -8.83 -3.37
N GLU A 83 0.86 -8.90 -4.54
CA GLU A 83 -0.33 -9.71 -4.76
C GLU A 83 -0.05 -11.21 -4.64
N GLY A 84 1.16 -11.64 -4.98
CA GLY A 84 1.63 -13.02 -4.78
C GLY A 84 1.88 -13.35 -3.31
N LEU A 85 2.51 -12.42 -2.57
CA LEU A 85 2.81 -12.59 -1.16
C LEU A 85 1.54 -12.53 -0.28
N THR A 86 0.68 -11.56 -0.51
CA THR A 86 -0.45 -11.22 0.37
C THR A 86 -1.77 -11.86 -0.07
N ASN A 87 -1.85 -12.35 -1.31
CA ASN A 87 -3.07 -12.80 -1.97
C ASN A 87 -4.19 -11.74 -2.06
N ILE A 88 -3.87 -10.46 -1.84
CA ILE A 88 -4.77 -9.33 -2.11
C ILE A 88 -4.64 -9.01 -3.59
N LYS A 89 -5.74 -9.03 -4.34
CA LYS A 89 -5.76 -8.78 -5.79
C LYS A 89 -6.29 -7.39 -6.13
N GLY A 90 -5.89 -6.88 -7.29
CA GLY A 90 -6.27 -5.55 -7.76
C GLY A 90 -5.58 -4.45 -6.94
N LEU A 91 -4.33 -4.67 -6.55
CA LEU A 91 -3.57 -3.65 -5.81
C LEU A 91 -3.30 -2.43 -6.70
N ILE A 92 -3.51 -1.25 -6.11
CA ILE A 92 -3.28 0.05 -6.73
C ILE A 92 -2.23 0.76 -5.87
N PRO A 93 -1.09 1.18 -6.45
CA PRO A 93 -0.10 1.96 -5.72
C PRO A 93 -0.60 3.39 -5.53
N ASP A 94 -0.06 4.11 -4.55
CA ASP A 94 -0.28 5.55 -4.41
C ASP A 94 0.78 6.34 -5.20
N PRO A 95 0.43 6.96 -6.34
CA PRO A 95 1.36 7.78 -7.09
C PRO A 95 1.66 9.12 -6.42
N TYR A 96 0.91 9.53 -5.39
CA TYR A 96 1.10 10.81 -4.69
C TYR A 96 1.86 10.67 -3.37
N PHE A 97 2.11 9.44 -2.92
CA PHE A 97 2.79 9.13 -1.66
C PHE A 97 2.19 9.89 -0.46
N ALA A 98 0.86 9.94 -0.40
CA ALA A 98 0.11 10.61 0.65
C ALA A 98 0.37 9.95 2.02
N GLY A 99 1.17 10.63 2.85
CA GLY A 99 1.62 10.11 4.15
C GLY A 99 2.75 9.08 4.06
N GLY A 100 3.18 8.71 2.85
CA GLY A 100 4.34 7.84 2.59
C GLY A 100 5.54 8.63 2.08
N GLY A 101 6.40 7.98 1.32
CA GLY A 101 7.64 8.57 0.80
C GLY A 101 8.83 8.26 1.70
N LEU A 102 9.77 9.19 1.79
CA LEU A 102 10.95 9.07 2.64
C LEU A 102 10.62 9.65 4.02
N HIS A 103 11.08 8.99 5.07
CA HIS A 103 10.91 9.42 6.45
C HIS A 103 12.24 9.40 7.18
N GLU A 104 12.49 10.46 7.94
CA GLU A 104 13.64 10.63 8.81
C GLU A 104 13.18 11.03 10.20
N ILE A 105 13.75 10.42 11.24
CA ILE A 105 13.44 10.74 12.63
C ILE A 105 14.76 10.92 13.38
N SER A 106 14.91 12.09 14.00
CA SER A 106 16.13 12.49 14.72
C SER A 106 16.09 12.06 16.19
N THR A 107 17.22 12.21 16.90
CA THR A 107 17.32 11.94 18.34
C THR A 107 16.18 12.56 19.13
N GLY A 108 15.61 11.79 20.07
CA GLY A 108 14.44 12.16 20.86
C GLY A 108 13.11 12.07 20.10
N GLY A 109 13.14 11.76 18.81
CA GLY A 109 11.94 11.60 17.99
C GLY A 109 11.26 10.26 18.20
N MET A 110 9.95 10.21 17.90
CA MET A 110 9.13 9.01 18.06
C MET A 110 7.93 9.03 17.10
N LEU A 111 7.26 7.88 16.95
CA LEU A 111 5.92 7.77 16.40
C LEU A 111 5.15 6.72 17.21
N GLY A 112 4.26 7.20 18.07
CA GLY A 112 3.45 6.38 18.98
C GLY A 112 2.66 5.28 18.29
N ILE A 113 2.17 4.33 19.10
CA ILE A 113 1.38 3.22 18.57
C ILE A 113 0.07 3.74 17.98
N HIS A 114 -0.21 3.34 16.75
CA HIS A 114 -1.40 3.76 16.00
C HIS A 114 -1.86 2.66 15.06
N ALA A 115 -3.12 2.77 14.65
CA ALA A 115 -3.60 2.16 13.41
C ALA A 115 -3.66 3.26 12.35
N ASP A 116 -3.32 2.90 11.13
CA ASP A 116 -3.28 3.84 10.01
C ASP A 116 -4.68 4.24 9.55
N PHE A 117 -4.77 5.39 8.88
CA PHE A 117 -5.98 5.74 8.13
C PHE A 117 -6.23 4.71 7.03
N GLN A 118 -7.50 4.31 6.86
CA GLN A 118 -7.87 3.24 5.93
C GLN A 118 -8.20 3.74 4.52
N VAL A 119 -8.45 5.03 4.33
CA VAL A 119 -8.92 5.57 3.05
C VAL A 119 -7.94 6.64 2.57
N ASN A 120 -7.43 6.46 1.35
CA ASN A 120 -6.83 7.59 0.63
C ASN A 120 -7.98 8.46 0.12
N GLU A 121 -8.25 9.57 0.80
CA GLU A 121 -9.40 10.44 0.53
C GLU A 121 -9.37 11.05 -0.88
N ALA A 122 -8.19 11.40 -1.40
CA ALA A 122 -8.09 11.99 -2.73
C ALA A 122 -8.43 10.99 -3.84
N LEU A 123 -8.02 9.73 -3.66
CA LEU A 123 -8.22 8.66 -4.65
C LEU A 123 -9.47 7.81 -4.39
N GLN A 124 -10.09 7.93 -3.21
CA GLN A 124 -11.19 7.08 -2.75
C GLN A 124 -10.83 5.58 -2.81
N LEU A 125 -9.63 5.24 -2.33
CA LEU A 125 -9.12 3.86 -2.30
C LEU A 125 -8.93 3.39 -0.86
N ARG A 126 -9.22 2.10 -0.62
CA ARG A 126 -9.00 1.47 0.70
C ARG A 126 -7.58 0.94 0.81
N ARG A 127 -6.83 1.41 1.80
CA ARG A 127 -5.46 0.99 2.11
C ARG A 127 -5.48 -0.45 2.57
N ARG A 128 -4.57 -1.26 2.03
CA ARG A 128 -4.49 -2.70 2.30
C ARG A 128 -3.14 -3.11 2.85
N ILE A 129 -2.06 -2.57 2.30
CA ILE A 129 -0.70 -3.02 2.60
C ILE A 129 0.19 -1.82 2.88
N ASN A 130 1.01 -1.96 3.90
CA ASN A 130 2.16 -1.12 4.18
C ASN A 130 3.44 -1.88 3.84
N VAL A 131 4.37 -1.18 3.20
CA VAL A 131 5.74 -1.64 2.98
C VAL A 131 6.67 -0.59 3.56
N LEU A 132 7.48 -0.99 4.55
CA LEU A 132 8.49 -0.16 5.19
C LEU A 132 9.86 -0.71 4.86
N ILE A 133 10.77 0.11 4.33
CA ILE A 133 12.15 -0.28 4.03
C ILE A 133 13.09 0.59 4.85
N TYR A 134 13.93 -0.02 5.68
CA TYR A 134 14.86 0.69 6.55
C TYR A 134 16.23 0.88 5.90
N LEU A 135 16.83 2.06 6.09
CA LEU A 135 18.08 2.47 5.46
C LEU A 135 19.18 2.81 6.48
N ASN A 136 19.15 2.18 7.65
CA ASN A 136 20.03 2.54 8.77
C ASN A 136 21.23 1.59 8.90
N LYS A 137 22.41 2.04 8.47
CA LYS A 137 23.67 1.31 8.67
C LYS A 137 24.10 1.37 10.13
N ASP A 138 24.72 0.28 10.59
CA ASP A 138 25.34 0.17 11.91
C ASP A 138 24.41 0.55 13.08
N TRP A 139 23.11 0.29 12.92
CA TRP A 139 22.10 0.58 13.94
C TRP A 139 22.34 -0.26 15.19
N LYS A 140 22.46 0.40 16.35
CA LYS A 140 22.75 -0.26 17.62
C LYS A 140 21.47 -0.46 18.44
N PRO A 141 21.31 -1.57 19.17
CA PRO A 141 20.13 -1.82 19.99
C PRO A 141 19.84 -0.69 21.01
N GLU A 142 20.88 -0.08 21.59
CA GLU A 142 20.73 0.99 22.57
C GLU A 142 20.15 2.29 22.00
N TYR A 143 19.99 2.41 20.68
CA TYR A 143 19.32 3.55 20.03
C TYR A 143 17.78 3.45 20.05
N GLY A 144 17.25 2.26 20.32
CA GLY A 144 15.82 1.96 20.22
C GLY A 144 15.27 2.11 18.80
N GLY A 145 14.02 2.58 18.68
CA GLY A 145 13.39 2.88 17.39
C GLY A 145 12.86 1.65 16.63
N GLU A 146 12.76 0.51 17.29
CA GLU A 146 12.14 -0.69 16.75
C GLU A 146 10.67 -0.44 16.40
N LEU A 147 10.24 -1.02 15.28
CA LEU A 147 8.82 -1.10 14.98
C LEU A 147 8.19 -2.17 15.87
N GLU A 148 7.31 -1.73 16.75
CA GLU A 148 6.48 -2.58 17.56
C GLU A 148 5.19 -2.92 16.82
N LEU A 149 4.79 -4.19 16.87
CA LEU A 149 3.48 -4.67 16.44
C LEU A 149 2.74 -5.20 17.67
N TRP A 150 1.58 -4.61 17.93
CA TRP A 150 0.75 -4.91 19.10
C TRP A 150 -0.47 -5.76 18.71
N ASP A 151 -0.99 -6.50 19.69
CA ASP A 151 -2.25 -7.22 19.48
C ASP A 151 -3.43 -6.28 19.22
N LYS A 152 -4.50 -6.84 18.66
CA LYS A 152 -5.71 -6.10 18.27
C LYS A 152 -6.44 -5.45 19.46
N THR A 153 -6.12 -5.84 20.68
CA THR A 153 -6.70 -5.34 21.93
C THR A 153 -5.78 -4.33 22.64
N MET A 154 -4.61 -4.02 22.08
CA MET A 154 -3.61 -3.13 22.66
C MET A 154 -3.18 -3.50 24.09
N GLN A 155 -3.14 -4.79 24.41
CA GLN A 155 -2.75 -5.30 25.73
C GLN A 155 -1.27 -5.70 25.77
N GLN A 156 -0.72 -6.22 24.68
CA GLN A 156 0.66 -6.67 24.64
C GLN A 156 1.35 -6.40 23.30
N LYS A 157 2.64 -6.07 23.40
CA LYS A 157 3.56 -6.08 22.27
C LYS A 157 3.84 -7.52 21.87
N VAL A 158 3.43 -7.89 20.65
CA VAL A 158 3.60 -9.25 20.13
C VAL A 158 4.91 -9.39 19.36
N LYS A 159 5.32 -8.33 18.65
CA LYS A 159 6.57 -8.35 17.87
C LYS A 159 7.28 -7.01 17.94
N SER A 160 8.61 -7.07 17.86
CA SER A 160 9.49 -5.91 17.72
C SER A 160 10.45 -6.16 16.56
N VAL A 161 10.67 -5.15 15.71
CA VAL A 161 11.52 -5.23 14.52
C VAL A 161 12.51 -4.08 14.49
N ALA A 162 13.81 -4.39 14.66
CA ALA A 162 14.87 -3.39 14.57
C ALA A 162 14.95 -2.78 13.16
N PRO A 163 15.17 -1.45 13.04
CA PRO A 163 15.15 -0.74 11.77
C PRO A 163 16.49 -0.88 11.00
N LEU A 164 16.95 -2.10 10.78
CA LEU A 164 18.27 -2.39 10.20
C LEU A 164 18.34 -2.06 8.70
N PHE A 165 19.53 -1.73 8.21
CA PHE A 165 19.77 -1.48 6.78
C PHE A 165 19.25 -2.60 5.88
N ASN A 166 18.51 -2.23 4.82
CA ASN A 166 17.93 -3.14 3.81
C ASN A 166 16.97 -4.19 4.40
N ARG A 167 16.40 -3.93 5.58
CA ARG A 167 15.29 -4.69 6.14
C ARG A 167 13.97 -4.09 5.67
N CYS A 168 13.12 -4.95 5.13
CA CYS A 168 11.77 -4.63 4.71
C CYS A 168 10.74 -5.26 5.65
N VAL A 169 9.74 -4.50 6.05
CA VAL A 169 8.56 -4.99 6.78
C VAL A 169 7.34 -4.75 5.92
N ILE A 170 6.61 -5.82 5.63
CA ILE A 170 5.37 -5.78 4.85
C ILE A 170 4.26 -6.27 5.75
N PHE A 171 3.15 -5.54 5.85
CA PHE A 171 2.02 -5.94 6.67
C PHE A 171 0.69 -5.45 6.11
N ASN A 172 -0.36 -6.22 6.37
CA ASN A 172 -1.71 -5.79 6.13
C ASN A 172 -2.09 -4.73 7.16
N THR A 173 -2.80 -3.70 6.72
CA THR A 173 -3.31 -2.65 7.60
C THR A 173 -4.83 -2.64 7.64
N ASP A 174 -5.37 -2.45 8.85
CA ASP A 174 -6.79 -2.24 9.14
C ASP A 174 -6.94 -1.39 10.42
N CYS A 175 -8.16 -1.20 10.93
CA CYS A 175 -8.41 -0.39 12.15
C CYS A 175 -7.72 -0.92 13.41
N ASP A 176 -7.33 -2.19 13.42
CA ASP A 176 -6.76 -2.89 14.57
C ASP A 176 -5.32 -3.36 14.33
N SER A 177 -4.68 -2.92 13.25
CA SER A 177 -3.27 -3.22 12.94
C SER A 177 -2.34 -2.25 13.68
N PHE A 178 -2.28 -2.36 15.01
CA PHE A 178 -1.55 -1.40 15.85
C PHE A 178 -0.04 -1.55 15.74
N HIS A 179 0.64 -0.45 15.41
CA HIS A 179 2.08 -0.43 15.25
C HIS A 179 2.69 0.97 15.50
N GLY A 180 3.99 1.04 15.74
CA GLY A 180 4.72 2.30 15.93
C GLY A 180 6.13 2.08 16.48
N HIS A 181 6.86 3.16 16.76
CA HIS A 181 8.03 3.14 17.65
C HIS A 181 7.76 4.21 18.73
N PRO A 182 7.14 3.84 19.85
CA PRO A 182 6.59 4.81 20.78
C PRO A 182 7.65 5.45 21.67
N ASP A 183 8.79 4.79 21.84
CA ASP A 183 9.88 5.29 22.67
C ASP A 183 10.78 6.26 21.88
N PRO A 184 11.17 7.39 22.48
CA PRO A 184 12.04 8.36 21.82
C PRO A 184 13.44 7.79 21.54
N LEU A 185 13.98 8.10 20.37
CA LEU A 185 15.31 7.65 19.97
C LEU A 185 16.40 8.19 20.90
N THR A 186 17.34 7.31 21.25
CA THR A 186 18.53 7.61 22.08
C THR A 186 19.80 7.70 21.23
N THR A 187 19.66 8.00 19.93
CA THR A 187 20.75 8.13 18.97
C THR A 187 21.66 9.33 19.27
N PRO A 188 22.95 9.30 18.87
CA PRO A 188 23.76 10.50 18.73
C PRO A 188 23.09 11.53 17.79
N PRO A 189 23.37 12.84 17.93
CA PRO A 189 22.69 13.90 17.17
C PRO A 189 22.77 13.78 15.63
N ASP A 190 23.84 13.18 15.11
CA ASP A 190 24.13 12.98 13.69
C ASP A 190 23.57 11.67 13.12
N VAL A 191 23.01 10.81 13.98
CA VAL A 191 22.42 9.53 13.58
C VAL A 191 20.90 9.67 13.59
N THR A 192 20.28 9.53 12.41
CA THR A 192 18.83 9.58 12.24
C THR A 192 18.27 8.25 11.75
N ARG A 193 17.05 7.93 12.18
CA ARG A 193 16.29 6.76 11.71
C ARG A 193 15.64 7.07 10.36
N LYS A 194 16.19 6.52 9.30
CA LYS A 194 15.73 6.65 7.92
C LYS A 194 14.91 5.44 7.47
N SER A 195 13.82 5.70 6.77
CA SER A 195 12.97 4.68 6.17
C SER A 195 12.24 5.19 4.93
N ILE A 196 11.83 4.26 4.09
CA ILE A 196 10.87 4.47 3.00
C ILE A 196 9.55 3.83 3.42
N ALA A 197 8.45 4.55 3.26
CA ALA A 197 7.10 4.04 3.50
C ALA A 197 6.27 4.10 2.21
N LEU A 198 5.71 2.96 1.83
CA LEU A 198 4.93 2.77 0.61
C LEU A 198 3.60 2.10 0.96
N TYR A 199 2.52 2.59 0.37
CA TYR A 199 1.17 2.13 0.68
C TYR A 199 0.46 1.68 -0.59
N TYR A 200 -0.25 0.56 -0.47
CA TYR A 200 -0.97 -0.06 -1.57
C TYR A 200 -2.42 -0.28 -1.17
N TYR A 201 -3.29 -0.07 -2.15
CA TYR A 201 -4.71 0.09 -1.95
C TYR A 201 -5.51 -0.84 -2.85
N THR A 202 -6.81 -0.93 -2.60
CA THR A 202 -7.79 -1.53 -3.51
C THR A 202 -8.92 -0.55 -3.75
N ALA A 203 -9.44 -0.51 -4.98
CA ALA A 203 -10.68 0.20 -5.28
C ALA A 203 -11.89 -0.58 -4.75
N GLN A 204 -12.95 0.12 -4.39
CA GLN A 204 -14.24 -0.51 -4.15
C GLN A 204 -14.84 -0.94 -5.50
N ALA A 205 -15.48 -2.11 -5.51
CA ALA A 205 -16.19 -2.56 -6.69
C ALA A 205 -17.36 -1.61 -6.99
N ILE A 206 -17.42 -1.10 -8.23
CA ILE A 206 -18.55 -0.29 -8.68
C ILE A 206 -19.74 -1.23 -8.91
N GLU A 207 -20.79 -1.13 -8.10
CA GLU A 207 -21.97 -1.98 -8.20
C GLU A 207 -22.74 -1.77 -9.51
N ASN A 208 -23.19 -2.86 -10.14
CA ASN A 208 -24.01 -2.82 -11.36
C ASN A 208 -25.44 -3.31 -11.08
N ALA A 209 -26.14 -2.60 -10.20
CA ALA A 209 -27.44 -3.03 -9.68
C ALA A 209 -28.51 -3.22 -10.76
N VAL A 210 -28.50 -2.37 -11.78
CA VAL A 210 -29.51 -2.39 -12.87
C VAL A 210 -29.05 -3.18 -14.10
N GLY A 211 -27.87 -3.81 -14.05
CA GLY A 211 -27.35 -4.61 -15.16
C GLY A 211 -27.03 -3.82 -16.42
N GLU A 212 -26.74 -2.52 -16.28
CA GLU A 212 -26.37 -1.67 -17.41
C GLU A 212 -25.11 -2.19 -18.08
N SER A 213 -25.04 -1.99 -19.40
CA SER A 213 -23.84 -2.37 -20.12
C SER A 213 -22.68 -1.42 -19.81
N ARG A 214 -21.55 -2.01 -19.45
CA ARG A 214 -20.28 -1.31 -19.20
C ARG A 214 -19.27 -1.46 -20.34
N HIS A 215 -19.69 -2.03 -21.47
CA HIS A 215 -18.84 -2.13 -22.65
C HIS A 215 -18.97 -0.90 -23.54
N THR A 216 -17.97 -0.68 -24.39
CA THR A 216 -17.95 0.40 -25.38
C THR A 216 -19.21 0.38 -26.24
N LEU A 217 -19.88 1.54 -26.30
CA LEU A 217 -20.99 1.78 -27.22
C LEU A 217 -20.43 2.35 -28.52
N TYR A 218 -20.68 1.66 -29.63
CA TYR A 218 -20.37 2.15 -30.97
C TYR A 218 -21.63 2.74 -31.59
N VAL A 219 -21.55 3.98 -32.06
CA VAL A 219 -22.64 4.69 -32.73
C VAL A 219 -22.11 5.22 -34.06
N ALA A 220 -22.84 4.98 -35.14
CA ALA A 220 -22.51 5.52 -36.46
C ALA A 220 -23.01 6.96 -36.58
N ARG A 221 -22.27 7.80 -37.31
CA ARG A 221 -22.68 9.15 -37.68
C ARG A 221 -23.80 9.10 -38.73
N PRO A 222 -24.64 10.14 -38.85
CA PRO A 222 -25.73 10.17 -39.84
C PRO A 222 -25.25 9.96 -41.28
N ASN A 223 -24.03 10.39 -41.61
CA ASN A 223 -23.46 10.31 -42.96
C ASN A 223 -22.43 9.17 -43.13
N ASP A 224 -22.32 8.25 -42.16
CA ASP A 224 -21.49 7.06 -42.35
C ASP A 224 -22.11 6.12 -43.39
N THR A 225 -21.28 5.27 -44.00
CA THR A 225 -21.77 4.33 -45.02
C THR A 225 -22.80 3.36 -44.42
N PRO A 226 -23.72 2.81 -45.23
CA PRO A 226 -24.70 1.83 -44.76
C PRO A 226 -24.07 0.63 -44.03
N GLU A 227 -22.88 0.19 -44.46
CA GLU A 227 -22.12 -0.90 -43.84
C GLU A 227 -21.69 -0.53 -42.42
N ASN A 228 -21.12 0.67 -42.23
CA ASN A 228 -20.69 1.17 -40.93
C ASN A 228 -21.88 1.36 -39.99
N ILE A 229 -23.02 1.85 -40.50
CA ILE A 229 -24.28 1.97 -39.75
C ILE A 229 -24.75 0.58 -39.26
N ALA A 230 -24.76 -0.42 -40.16
CA ALA A 230 -25.15 -1.78 -39.81
C ALA A 230 -24.19 -2.40 -38.78
N GLN A 231 -22.89 -2.17 -38.94
CA GLN A 231 -21.87 -2.67 -38.01
C GLN A 231 -22.00 -2.05 -36.61
N ALA A 232 -22.21 -0.74 -36.50
CA ALA A 232 -22.43 -0.06 -35.23
C ALA A 232 -23.67 -0.61 -34.51
N LYS A 233 -24.80 -0.79 -35.23
CA LYS A 233 -26.03 -1.42 -34.68
C LYS A 233 -25.77 -2.83 -34.17
N LYS A 234 -25.00 -3.64 -34.91
CA LYS A 234 -24.64 -5.00 -34.51
C LYS A 234 -23.78 -5.01 -33.24
N LEU A 235 -22.81 -4.09 -33.13
CA LEU A 235 -21.95 -3.95 -31.94
C LEU A 235 -22.76 -3.49 -30.72
N ALA A 236 -23.67 -2.53 -30.89
CA ALA A 236 -24.58 -2.09 -29.84
C ALA A 236 -25.50 -3.22 -29.34
N ALA A 237 -26.08 -4.02 -30.24
CA ALA A 237 -26.88 -5.18 -29.84
C ALA A 237 -26.05 -6.25 -29.09
N LYS A 238 -24.81 -6.50 -29.54
CA LYS A 238 -23.88 -7.42 -28.87
C LYS A 238 -23.51 -6.92 -27.47
N ARG A 239 -23.30 -5.62 -27.33
CA ARG A 239 -23.06 -4.93 -26.05
C ARG A 239 -24.20 -5.20 -25.06
N GLU A 240 -25.45 -4.95 -25.45
CA GLU A 240 -26.62 -5.17 -24.58
C GLU A 240 -26.80 -6.64 -24.19
N LYS A 241 -26.61 -7.56 -25.15
CA LYS A 241 -26.72 -8.99 -24.87
C LYS A 241 -25.69 -9.45 -23.83
N ARG A 242 -24.45 -8.94 -23.90
CA ARG A 242 -23.39 -9.28 -22.95
C ARG A 242 -23.70 -8.76 -21.55
N ALA A 243 -24.22 -7.53 -21.44
CA ALA A 243 -24.61 -6.94 -20.16
C ALA A 243 -25.70 -7.76 -19.45
N LYS A 244 -26.76 -8.14 -20.18
CA LYS A 244 -27.83 -9.00 -19.65
C LYS A 244 -27.31 -10.34 -19.17
N LYS A 245 -26.39 -10.96 -19.93
CA LYS A 245 -25.76 -12.23 -19.54
C LYS A 245 -24.98 -12.10 -18.22
N MET A 246 -24.10 -11.09 -18.13
CA MET A 246 -23.30 -10.86 -16.92
C MET A 246 -24.17 -10.54 -15.70
N HIS A 247 -25.23 -9.74 -15.87
CA HIS A 247 -26.13 -9.42 -14.79
C HIS A 247 -26.89 -10.67 -14.29
N ALA A 248 -27.37 -11.52 -15.19
CA ALA A 248 -28.03 -12.78 -14.83
C ALA A 248 -27.10 -13.75 -14.09
N GLU A 249 -25.84 -13.87 -14.51
CA GLU A 249 -24.82 -14.69 -13.85
C GLU A 249 -24.55 -14.19 -12.41
N ASN A 250 -24.43 -12.88 -12.23
CA ASN A 250 -24.25 -12.27 -10.90
C ASN A 250 -25.45 -12.53 -9.97
N THR A 251 -26.68 -12.32 -10.46
CA THR A 251 -27.90 -12.54 -9.67
C THR A 251 -28.05 -14.02 -9.27
N THR A 252 -27.74 -14.93 -10.18
CA THR A 252 -27.79 -16.38 -9.92
C THR A 252 -26.70 -16.80 -8.91
N GLY A 253 -25.50 -16.21 -9.00
CA GLY A 253 -24.43 -16.40 -8.03
C GLY A 253 -24.81 -15.94 -6.62
N ILE A 254 -25.50 -14.82 -6.50
CA ILE A 254 -26.03 -14.30 -5.22
C ILE A 254 -27.09 -15.24 -4.65
N ILE A 255 -28.06 -15.66 -5.45
CA ILE A 255 -29.12 -16.61 -5.03
C ILE A 255 -28.51 -17.93 -4.55
N ASN A 256 -27.51 -18.46 -5.25
CA ASN A 256 -26.84 -19.70 -4.87
C ASN A 256 -26.03 -19.56 -3.57
N LYS A 257 -25.40 -18.40 -3.33
CA LYS A 257 -24.72 -18.11 -2.05
C LYS A 257 -25.72 -18.00 -0.90
N LEU A 258 -26.85 -17.33 -1.11
CA LEU A 258 -27.93 -17.22 -0.11
C LEU A 258 -28.54 -18.59 0.21
N LYS A 259 -28.80 -19.43 -0.80
CA LYS A 259 -29.28 -20.80 -0.57
C LYS A 259 -28.30 -21.66 0.24
N LYS A 260 -26.98 -21.49 0.06
CA LYS A 260 -25.97 -22.17 0.89
C LYS A 260 -25.90 -21.63 2.33
N LEU A 261 -26.15 -20.35 2.54
CA LEU A 261 -26.15 -19.72 3.87
C LEU A 261 -27.43 -20.01 4.66
N PHE A 262 -28.56 -20.20 3.98
CA PHE A 262 -29.88 -20.37 4.61
C PHE A 262 -30.51 -21.76 4.36
N GLY A 263 -29.74 -22.74 3.85
CA GLY A 263 -30.30 -24.01 3.38
C GLY A 263 -29.38 -25.21 3.57
N SER A 264 -29.27 -25.67 4.82
CA SER A 264 -29.34 -27.10 5.16
C SER A 264 -30.12 -27.24 6.47
N TRP A 265 -31.44 -27.26 6.33
CA TRP A 265 -32.38 -27.89 7.27
C TRP A 265 -33.16 -28.94 6.47
#